data_AF-A0A8T6NBH3-F1
#
_entry.id   AF-A0A8T6NBH3-F1
#
_cell.length_a   1.000
_cell.length_b   1.000
_cell.length_c   1.000
_cell.angle_alpha   90.00
_cell.angle_beta   90.00
_cell.angle_gamma   90.00
#
_symmetry.space_group_name_H-M   'P 1'
#
loop_
_entity.id
_entity.type
_entity.pdbx_description
1 polymer ?
#
loop_
_entity_poly.entity_id
_entity_poly.type
_entity_poly.pdbx_seq_one_letter_code
_entity_poly.pdbx_strand_id
1 'polypeptide(L)'
;MASWLSTHAPRTFDDLAVPPTVRQALKGASLSPEPPHLLITGPAGVGKTTSWRLVARQMLGPGWKSTTHILQARDLMRTRGAMAKFEEFLRPTGAGSTDTLAGRMSLDA
;
A
#
# COMPACT_ATOMS: atom_id res chain seq x y z
N MET A 1 25.05 8.26 -1.75
CA MET A 1 25.38 6.94 -2.32
C MET A 1 24.19 6.02 -2.09
N ALA A 2 23.59 5.44 -3.13
CA ALA A 2 22.46 4.52 -2.95
C ALA A 2 22.95 3.24 -2.24
N SER A 3 22.25 2.82 -1.19
CA SER A 3 22.58 1.57 -0.47
C SER A 3 22.37 0.37 -1.40
N TRP A 4 23.17 -0.69 -1.25
CA TRP A 4 23.02 -1.94 -1.99
C TRP A 4 21.59 -2.49 -1.92
N LEU A 5 20.94 -2.35 -0.75
CA LEU A 5 19.55 -2.72 -0.51
C LEU A 5 18.54 -1.96 -1.39
N SER A 6 18.89 -0.74 -1.82
CA SER A 6 18.04 0.07 -2.71
C SER A 6 18.32 -0.22 -4.17
N THR A 7 19.59 -0.44 -4.54
CA THR A 7 20.01 -0.70 -5.92
C THR A 7 19.53 -2.06 -6.41
N HIS A 8 19.57 -3.08 -5.53
CA HIS A 8 19.17 -4.46 -5.80
C HIS A 8 17.80 -4.83 -5.22
N ALA A 9 16.98 -3.83 -4.87
CA ALA A 9 15.62 -4.10 -4.42
C ALA A 9 14.82 -4.79 -5.55
N PRO A 10 14.06 -5.86 -5.24
CA PRO A 10 13.17 -6.53 -6.20
C PRO A 10 12.29 -5.52 -6.95
N ARG A 11 12.25 -5.63 -8.27
CA ARG A 11 11.45 -4.74 -9.14
C ARG A 11 10.26 -5.45 -9.74
N THR A 12 10.25 -6.76 -9.76
CA THR A 12 9.14 -7.60 -10.21
C THR A 12 8.75 -8.59 -9.11
N PHE A 13 7.58 -9.23 -9.25
CA PHE A 13 7.18 -10.28 -8.32
C PHE A 13 8.13 -11.48 -8.38
N ASP A 14 8.69 -11.78 -9.55
CA ASP A 14 9.60 -12.91 -9.75
C ASP A 14 10.93 -12.73 -9.01
N ASP A 15 11.38 -11.48 -8.85
CA ASP A 15 12.56 -11.11 -8.07
C ASP A 15 12.38 -11.31 -6.55
N LEU A 16 11.16 -11.54 -6.05
CA LEU A 16 10.92 -11.76 -4.63
C LEU A 16 11.44 -13.14 -4.21
N ALA A 17 12.30 -13.15 -3.19
CA ALA A 17 12.76 -14.36 -2.50
C ALA A 17 11.69 -14.90 -1.51
N VAL A 18 10.48 -15.13 -2.01
CA VAL A 18 9.35 -15.72 -1.26
C VAL A 18 8.84 -16.97 -1.99
N PRO A 19 8.10 -17.87 -1.31
CA PRO A 19 7.57 -19.07 -1.96
C PRO A 19 6.77 -18.73 -3.24
N PRO A 20 6.84 -19.58 -4.28
CA PRO A 20 6.13 -19.34 -5.55
C PRO A 20 4.63 -19.10 -5.39
N THR A 21 3.98 -19.80 -4.45
CA THR A 21 2.56 -19.64 -4.13
C THR A 21 2.24 -18.23 -3.64
N VAL A 22 3.11 -17.63 -2.82
CA VAL A 22 2.98 -16.25 -2.34
C VAL A 22 3.16 -15.26 -3.48
N ARG A 23 4.13 -15.48 -4.38
CA ARG A 23 4.30 -14.65 -5.58
C ARG A 23 3.05 -14.66 -6.46
N GLN A 24 2.48 -15.84 -6.69
CA GLN A 24 1.25 -16.00 -7.47
C GLN A 24 0.05 -15.31 -6.81
N ALA A 25 -0.11 -15.44 -5.49
CA ALA A 25 -1.18 -14.78 -4.76
C ALA A 25 -1.07 -13.24 -4.83
N LEU A 26 0.13 -12.68 -4.64
CA LEU A 26 0.38 -11.23 -4.76
C LEU A 26 0.12 -10.73 -6.17
N LYS A 27 0.59 -11.47 -7.19
CA LYS A 27 0.36 -11.14 -8.60
C LYS A 27 -1.14 -11.18 -8.93
N GLY A 28 -1.84 -12.23 -8.52
CA GLY A 28 -3.29 -12.36 -8.70
C GLY A 28 -4.06 -11.21 -8.04
N ALA A 29 -3.75 -10.89 -6.78
CA ALA A 29 -4.36 -9.77 -6.08
C ALA A 29 -4.13 -8.43 -6.80
N SER A 30 -2.94 -8.22 -7.36
CA SER A 30 -2.58 -6.98 -8.06
C SER A 30 -3.21 -6.81 -9.45
N LEU A 31 -3.74 -7.89 -10.04
CA LEU A 31 -4.41 -7.89 -11.34
C LEU A 31 -5.93 -8.01 -11.21
N SER A 32 -6.44 -8.19 -9.99
CA SER A 32 -7.87 -8.27 -9.73
C SER A 32 -8.52 -6.90 -9.97
N PRO A 33 -9.66 -6.83 -10.68
CA PRO A 33 -10.45 -5.59 -10.77
C PRO A 33 -10.93 -5.14 -9.39
N GLU A 34 -11.20 -6.10 -8.49
CA GLU A 34 -11.53 -5.88 -7.09
C GLU A 34 -10.42 -6.50 -6.22
N PRO A 35 -9.37 -5.73 -5.90
CA PRO A 35 -8.24 -6.22 -5.12
C PRO A 35 -8.66 -6.52 -3.68
N PRO A 36 -8.35 -7.71 -3.13
CA PRO A 36 -8.66 -8.02 -1.75
C PRO A 36 -7.81 -7.19 -0.77
N HIS A 37 -8.29 -7.01 0.46
CA HIS A 37 -7.44 -6.52 1.55
C HIS A 37 -6.33 -7.54 1.85
N LEU A 38 -5.10 -7.05 2.00
CA LEU A 38 -3.92 -7.90 2.20
C LEU A 38 -3.34 -7.74 3.60
N LEU A 39 -3.15 -8.87 4.28
CA LEU A 39 -2.33 -8.94 5.49
C LEU A 39 -1.03 -9.69 5.16
N ILE A 40 0.09 -8.97 5.13
CA ILE A 40 1.42 -9.54 4.83
C ILE A 40 2.23 -9.66 6.12
N THR A 41 2.52 -10.89 6.56
CA THR A 41 3.22 -11.18 7.81
C THR A 41 4.57 -11.88 7.57
N GLY A 42 5.43 -11.90 8.59
CA GLY A 42 6.73 -12.58 8.55
C GLY A 42 7.86 -11.80 9.25
N PRO A 43 9.05 -12.40 9.40
CA PRO A 43 10.21 -11.82 10.10
C PRO A 43 10.72 -10.50 9.49
N ALA A 44 11.60 -9.78 10.19
CA ALA A 44 12.24 -8.59 9.64
C ALA A 44 13.09 -8.95 8.40
N GLY A 45 13.12 -8.07 7.39
CA GLY A 45 13.97 -8.24 6.21
C GLY A 45 13.48 -9.21 5.12
N VAL A 46 12.38 -9.95 5.32
CA VAL A 46 11.88 -10.96 4.34
C VAL A 46 11.12 -10.39 3.13
N GLY A 47 11.21 -9.08 2.89
CA GLY A 47 10.60 -8.45 1.70
C GLY A 47 9.14 -7.99 1.86
N LYS A 48 8.52 -8.05 3.05
CA LYS A 48 7.12 -7.59 3.28
C LYS A 48 6.81 -6.21 2.69
N THR A 49 7.69 -5.24 2.96
CA THR A 49 7.55 -3.87 2.46
C THR A 49 7.68 -3.80 0.94
N THR A 50 8.55 -4.61 0.36
CA THR A 50 8.74 -4.69 -1.08
C THR A 50 7.52 -5.33 -1.74
N SER A 51 6.95 -6.39 -1.14
CA SER A 51 5.78 -7.09 -1.67
C SER A 51 4.57 -6.18 -1.85
N TRP A 52 4.14 -5.45 -0.82
CA TRP A 52 2.97 -4.57 -0.98
C TRP A 52 3.24 -3.40 -1.94
N ARG A 53 4.49 -2.90 -2.02
CA ARG A 53 4.87 -1.85 -2.98
C ARG A 53 4.77 -2.33 -4.42
N LEU A 54 5.14 -3.58 -4.69
CA LEU A 54 4.99 -4.17 -6.01
C LEU A 54 3.51 -4.31 -6.39
N VAL A 55 2.67 -4.74 -5.44
CA VAL A 55 1.20 -4.76 -5.63
C VAL A 55 0.67 -3.37 -5.95
N ALA A 56 0.99 -2.37 -5.14
CA ALA A 56 0.54 -0.99 -5.35
C ALA A 56 1.03 -0.42 -6.69
N ARG A 57 2.29 -0.65 -7.07
CA ARG A 57 2.85 -0.20 -8.34
C ARG A 57 2.18 -0.87 -9.54
N GLN A 58 1.84 -2.15 -9.42
CA GLN A 58 1.15 -2.89 -10.48
C GLN A 58 -0.28 -2.38 -10.68
N MET A 59 -0.98 -2.06 -9.59
CA MET A 59 -2.38 -1.59 -9.64
C MET A 59 -2.50 -0.12 -10.04
N LEU A 60 -1.65 0.75 -9.49
CA LEU A 60 -1.76 2.21 -9.61
C LEU A 60 -0.78 2.82 -10.62
N GLY A 61 0.11 2.00 -11.19
CA GLY A 61 1.07 2.41 -12.22
C GLY A 61 2.25 3.25 -11.69
N PRO A 62 2.95 3.98 -12.59
CA PRO A 62 4.16 4.74 -12.25
C PRO A 62 3.94 5.82 -11.17
N GLY A 63 2.74 6.38 -11.10
CA GLY A 63 2.33 7.41 -10.13
C GLY A 63 1.90 6.88 -8.76
N TRP A 64 2.02 5.57 -8.48
CA TRP A 64 1.44 4.96 -7.27
C TRP A 64 1.79 5.67 -5.96
N LYS A 65 2.98 6.28 -5.86
CA LYS A 65 3.42 7.01 -4.65
C LYS A 65 2.57 8.24 -4.36
N SER A 66 2.05 8.93 -5.38
CA SER A 66 1.19 10.10 -5.19
C SER A 66 -0.27 9.73 -4.94
N THR A 67 -0.66 8.50 -5.28
CA THR A 67 -2.05 8.00 -5.13
C THR A 67 -2.21 6.99 -4.00
N THR A 68 -1.18 6.81 -3.17
CA THR A 68 -1.20 5.90 -2.01
C THR A 68 -0.99 6.68 -0.72
N HIS A 69 -1.78 6.38 0.30
CA HIS A 69 -1.52 6.80 1.67
C HIS A 69 -0.80 5.69 2.46
N ILE A 70 0.37 6.01 3.01
CA ILE A 70 1.18 5.04 3.77
C ILE A 70 1.27 5.54 5.21
N LEU A 71 0.71 4.77 6.13
CA LEU A 71 0.81 5.05 7.57
C LEU A 71 1.77 4.04 8.20
N GLN A 72 2.86 4.51 8.80
CA GLN A 72 3.80 3.67 9.53
C GLN A 72 3.71 3.93 11.03
N ALA A 73 4.12 2.95 11.84
CA ALA A 73 4.16 3.11 13.30
C ALA A 73 4.99 4.33 13.75
N ARG A 74 6.09 4.63 13.03
CA ARG A 74 6.92 5.82 13.31
C ARG A 74 6.15 7.14 13.13
N ASP A 75 5.19 7.17 12.20
CA ASP A 75 4.39 8.36 11.89
C ASP A 75 3.29 8.57 12.93
N LEU A 76 3.04 7.56 13.76
CA LEU A 76 2.04 7.55 14.83
C LEU A 76 2.65 7.82 16.20
N MET A 77 3.98 7.85 16.30
CA MET A 77 4.64 8.20 17.54
C MET A 77 4.23 9.62 17.95
N ARG A 78 3.69 9.76 19.18
CA ARG A 78 3.28 11.04 19.78
C ARG A 78 2.09 11.74 19.09
N THR A 79 1.28 11.01 18.33
CA THR A 79 0.02 11.54 17.77
C THR A 79 -1.19 11.02 18.56
N ARG A 80 -2.38 11.61 18.32
CA ARG A 80 -3.65 11.20 18.96
C ARG A 80 -4.14 9.81 18.55
N GLY A 81 -3.41 9.08 17.70
CA GLY A 81 -3.73 7.72 17.27
C GLY A 81 -3.84 7.58 15.75
N ALA A 82 -3.91 6.32 15.28
CA ALA A 82 -3.99 5.99 13.86
C ALA A 82 -5.30 6.44 13.21
N MET A 83 -6.40 6.36 13.97
CA MET A 83 -7.75 6.63 13.46
C MET A 83 -7.92 8.08 13.01
N ALA A 84 -7.42 9.04 13.77
CA ALA A 84 -7.54 10.45 13.41
C ALA A 84 -6.86 10.78 12.08
N LYS A 85 -5.65 10.25 11.84
CA LYS A 85 -4.94 10.43 10.57
C LYS A 85 -5.63 9.73 9.41
N PHE A 86 -6.18 8.55 9.67
CA PHE A 86 -6.93 7.79 8.67
C PHE A 86 -8.23 8.51 8.28
N GLU A 87 -8.95 9.06 9.25
CA GLU A 87 -10.16 9.85 9.01
C GLU A 87 -9.87 11.14 8.24
N GLU A 88 -8.80 11.86 8.58
CA GLU A 88 -8.34 13.04 7.84
C GLU A 88 -8.04 12.70 6.37
N PHE A 89 -7.40 11.55 6.12
CA PHE A 89 -7.16 11.08 4.77
C PHE A 89 -8.48 10.79 4.02
N LEU A 90 -9.42 10.09 4.65
CA LEU A 90 -10.71 9.75 4.02
C LEU A 90 -11.63 10.96 3.82
N ARG A 91 -11.53 11.97 4.68
CA ARG A 91 -12.40 13.16 4.73
C ARG A 91 -11.57 14.45 4.69
N PRO A 92 -10.98 14.81 3.53
CA PRO A 92 -10.14 16.00 3.42
C PRO A 92 -10.89 17.31 3.69
N THR A 93 -12.23 17.31 3.59
CA THR A 93 -13.12 18.45 3.87
C THR A 93 -13.56 18.55 5.34
N GLY A 94 -13.12 17.64 6.21
CA GLY A 94 -13.39 17.65 7.65
C GLY A 94 -14.38 16.57 8.12
N ALA A 95 -14.32 16.26 9.42
CA ALA A 95 -15.02 15.11 10.02
C ALA A 95 -16.56 15.12 9.88
N GLY A 96 -17.18 16.30 9.72
CA GLY A 96 -18.63 16.45 9.53
C GLY A 96 -19.10 16.41 8.07
N SER A 97 -18.18 16.29 7.10
CA SER A 97 -18.54 16.25 5.68
C SER A 97 -18.93 14.84 5.25
N THR A 98 -20.08 14.70 4.58
CA THR A 98 -20.52 13.47 3.89
C THR A 98 -19.66 13.16 2.67
N ASP A 99 -18.88 14.13 2.20
CA ASP A 99 -18.01 14.03 1.04
C ASP A 99 -16.69 13.33 1.42
N THR A 100 -16.58 12.04 1.06
CA THR A 100 -15.39 11.22 1.32
C THR A 100 -14.62 10.99 0.03
N LEU A 101 -13.31 10.74 0.10
CA LEU A 101 -12.53 10.32 -1.07
C LEU A 101 -13.13 9.08 -1.74
N ALA A 102 -13.70 8.15 -0.96
CA ALA A 102 -14.39 6.98 -1.49
C ALA A 102 -15.66 7.36 -2.28
N GLY A 103 -16.43 8.33 -1.77
CA GLY A 103 -17.62 8.86 -2.46
C GLY A 103 -17.28 9.55 -3.78
N ARG A 104 -16.22 10.36 -3.81
CA ARG A 104 -15.76 11.08 -5.02
C ARG A 104 -15.20 10.17 -6.12
N MET A 105 -14.72 8.99 -5.74
CA MET A 105 -14.13 8.01 -6.67
C MET A 105 -15.14 6.95 -7.14
N SER A 106 -16.33 6.91 -6.54
CA SER A 106 -17.43 6.07 -7.00
C SER A 106 -18.07 6.72 -8.21
N LEU A 107 -18.10 6.01 -9.35
CA LEU A 107 -18.73 6.47 -10.59
C LEU A 107 -20.26 6.55 -10.49
N ASP A 108 -20.85 6.05 -9.39
CA ASP A 108 -22.29 6.04 -9.11
C ASP A 108 -22.76 7.20 -8.20
N ALA A 109 -21.92 8.22 -7.94
CA ALA A 109 -22.26 9.39 -7.12
C ALA A 109 -22.53 10.65 -7.94
#